data_AF-A0A963JD49-F1
#
_entry.id   AF-A0A963JD49-F1
#
_cell.length_a   1.000
_cell.length_b   1.000
_cell.length_c   1.000
_cell.angle_alpha   90.00
_cell.angle_beta   90.00
_cell.angle_gamma   90.00
#
_symmetry.space_group_name_H-M   'P 1'
#
loop_
_entity.id
_entity.type
_entity.pdbx_description
1 polymer ?
#
loop_
_entity_poly.entity_id
_entity_poly.type
_entity_poly.pdbx_seq_one_letter_code
_entity_poly.pdbx_strand_id
1 'polypeptide(L)' 'MEQNLHSLHRRLIELRIEHADLDEAIDRTDADPLHDELSMRRLKKRRLLLRDEIARLEQSLQPQEPA' A
#
# COMPACT_ATOMS: atom_id res chain seq x y z
N MET A 1 12.85 23.87 2.57
CA MET A 1 12.56 22.51 3.09
C MET A 1 11.16 22.00 2.70
N GLU A 2 10.29 22.81 2.09
CA GLU A 2 8.91 22.43 1.73
C GLU A 2 8.79 21.46 0.53
N GLN A 3 9.78 21.42 -0.36
CA GLN A 3 9.74 20.54 -1.55
C GLN A 3 9.64 19.06 -1.20
N ASN A 4 10.17 18.64 -0.04
CA ASN A 4 10.17 17.26 0.40
C ASN A 4 8.76 16.79 0.85
N LEU A 5 7.98 17.70 1.45
CA LEU A 5 6.64 17.36 1.95
C LEU A 5 5.64 17.12 0.81
N HIS A 6 5.77 17.90 -0.27
CA HIS A 6 4.99 17.70 -1.50
C HIS A 6 5.34 16.37 -2.19
N SER A 7 6.62 15.98 -2.21
CA SER A 7 7.02 14.67 -2.76
C SER A 7 6.54 13.50 -1.91
N LEU A 8 6.54 13.63 -0.58
CA LEU A 8 6.06 12.59 0.33
C LEU A 8 4.54 12.41 0.24
N HIS A 9 3.76 13.50 0.19
CA HIS A 9 2.31 13.39 -0.03
C HIS A 9 1.98 12.77 -1.38
N ARG A 10 2.71 13.13 -2.44
CA ARG A 10 2.53 12.50 -3.76
C ARG A 10 2.82 11.01 -3.71
N ARG A 11 3.94 10.63 -3.08
CA ARG A 11 4.30 9.23 -2.88
C ARG A 11 3.24 8.46 -2.08
N LEU A 12 2.65 9.08 -1.06
CA LEU A 12 1.55 8.49 -0.30
C LEU A 12 0.35 8.16 -1.19
N ILE A 13 -0.03 9.09 -2.06
CA ILE A 13 -1.14 8.92 -3.00
C ILE A 13 -0.84 7.78 -3.97
N GLU A 14 0.36 7.76 -4.55
CA GLU A 14 0.79 6.69 -5.47
C GLU A 14 0.74 5.31 -4.79
N LEU A 15 1.25 5.20 -3.56
CA LEU A 15 1.21 3.95 -2.79
C LEU A 15 -0.22 3.50 -2.47
N ARG A 16 -1.12 4.44 -2.14
CA ARG A 16 -2.54 4.15 -1.89
C ARG A 16 -3.25 3.66 -3.15
N ILE A 17 -2.97 4.25 -4.30
CA ILE A 17 -3.49 3.79 -5.59
C ILE A 17 -2.98 2.37 -5.88
N GLU A 18 -1.67 2.14 -5.76
CA GLU A 18 -1.09 0.80 -5.98
C GLU A 18 -1.67 -0.25 -5.03
N HIS A 19 -1.91 0.12 -3.77
CA HIS A 19 -2.58 -0.77 -2.81
C HIS A 19 -4.01 -1.11 -3.22
N ALA A 20 -4.80 -0.12 -3.66
CA ALA A 20 -6.17 -0.33 -4.11
C ALA A 20 -6.24 -1.21 -5.37
N ASP A 21 -5.36 -0.98 -6.34
CA ASP A 21 -5.25 -1.82 -7.54
C ASP A 21 -4.90 -3.27 -7.18
N LEU A 22 -4.04 -3.44 -6.18
CA LEU A 22 -3.63 -4.76 -5.70
C LEU A 22 -4.76 -5.47 -4.93
N ASP A 23 -5.57 -4.74 -4.18
CA ASP A 23 -6.79 -5.27 -3.57
C ASP A 23 -7.77 -5.78 -4.64
N GLU A 24 -8.03 -4.98 -5.68
CA GLU A 24 -8.91 -5.38 -6.78
C GLU A 24 -8.35 -6.61 -7.53
N ALA A 25 -7.02 -6.69 -7.71
CA ALA A 25 -6.37 -7.86 -8.29
C ALA A 25 -6.51 -9.11 -7.42
N ILE A 26 -6.40 -8.98 -6.09
CA ILE A 26 -6.63 -10.07 -5.15
C ILE A 26 -8.09 -10.54 -5.23
N ASP A 27 -9.05 -9.62 -5.20
CA ASP A 27 -10.48 -9.96 -5.23
C ASP A 27 -10.86 -10.70 -6.52
N ARG A 28 -10.34 -10.23 -7.67
CA ARG A 28 -10.52 -10.92 -8.96
C ARG A 28 -9.91 -12.32 -8.98
N THR A 29 -8.74 -12.49 -8.35
CA THR A 29 -8.04 -13.78 -8.30
C THR A 29 -8.71 -14.74 -7.32
N ASP A 30 -9.22 -14.25 -6.19
CA ASP A 30 -9.93 -15.06 -5.19
C ASP A 30 -11.26 -15.60 -5.75
N ALA A 31 -11.91 -14.84 -6.66
CA ALA A 31 -13.11 -15.26 -7.35
C ALA A 31 -12.89 -16.39 -8.37
N ASP A 32 -11.65 -16.67 -8.78
CA ASP A 32 -11.33 -17.78 -9.68
C ASP A 32 -11.10 -19.08 -8.86
N PRO A 33 -11.94 -20.11 -9.01
CA PRO A 33 -11.79 -21.37 -8.27
C PRO A 33 -10.54 -22.18 -8.66
N LEU A 34 -9.85 -21.83 -9.75
CA LEU A 34 -8.60 -22.47 -10.19
C LEU A 34 -7.37 -21.58 -9.94
N HIS A 35 -7.48 -20.55 -9.11
CA HIS A 35 -6.37 -19.63 -8.89
C HIS A 35 -5.12 -20.32 -8.32
N ASP A 36 -3.96 -19.86 -8.76
CA ASP A 36 -2.69 -20.31 -8.22
C ASP A 36 -2.48 -19.75 -6.81
N GLU A 37 -2.52 -20.64 -5.81
CA GLU A 37 -2.35 -20.31 -4.40
C GLU A 37 -1.01 -19.60 -4.13
N LEU A 38 0.05 -19.94 -4.87
CA LEU A 38 1.35 -19.29 -4.72
C LEU A 38 1.30 -17.84 -5.23
N SER A 39 0.60 -17.60 -6.34
CA SER A 39 0.37 -16.25 -6.85
C SER A 39 -0.50 -15.42 -5.90
N MET A 40 -1.53 -16.01 -5.30
CA MET A 40 -2.33 -15.37 -4.27
C MET A 40 -1.52 -14.99 -3.02
N ARG A 41 -0.65 -15.89 -2.54
CA ARG A 41 0.26 -15.61 -1.42
C ARG A 41 1.22 -14.46 -1.75
N ARG A 42 1.73 -14.38 -2.99
CA ARG A 42 2.59 -13.28 -3.45
C ARG A 42 1.85 -11.94 -3.47
N LEU A 43 0.62 -11.90 -3.99
CA LEU A 43 -0.20 -10.69 -4.01
C LEU A 43 -0.51 -10.20 -2.60
N LYS A 44 -0.99 -11.09 -1.72
CA LYS A 44 -1.29 -10.76 -0.31
C LYS A 44 -0.04 -10.25 0.44
N LYS A 45 1.14 -10.83 0.17
CA LYS A 45 2.42 -10.35 0.72
C LYS A 45 2.77 -8.95 0.22
N ARG A 46 2.63 -8.68 -1.08
CA ARG A 46 2.89 -7.35 -1.65
C ARG A 46 1.93 -6.31 -1.06
N ARG A 47 0.65 -6.66 -0.84
CA ARG A 47 -0.33 -5.79 -0.20
C ARG A 47 0.08 -5.40 1.21
N LEU A 48 0.52 -6.40 2.00
CA LEU A 48 1.00 -6.15 3.36
C LEU A 48 2.19 -5.17 3.36
N LEU A 49 3.15 -5.37 2.45
CA LEU A 49 4.31 -4.48 2.34
C LEU A 49 3.91 -3.04 1.97
N LEU A 50 2.99 -2.87 1.03
CA LEU A 50 2.46 -1.55 0.64
C LEU A 50 1.75 -0.88 1.81
N ARG A 51 0.89 -1.62 2.54
CA ARG A 51 0.20 -1.11 3.73
C ARG A 51 1.20 -0.64 4.78
N ASP A 52 2.25 -1.41 5.03
CA ASP A 52 3.28 -1.05 6.00
C ASP A 52 4.11 0.16 5.54
N GLU A 53 4.37 0.31 4.24
CA GLU A 53 5.05 1.48 3.67
C GLU A 53 4.17 2.74 3.79
N ILE A 54 2.88 2.63 3.48
CA ILE A 54 1.88 3.69 3.66
C ILE A 54 1.88 4.14 5.13
N ALA A 55 1.75 3.21 6.08
CA ALA A 55 1.71 3.55 7.50
C ALA A 55 2.99 4.25 7.98
N ARG A 56 4.16 3.79 7.53
CA ARG A 56 5.44 4.47 7.84
C ARG A 56 5.50 5.88 7.25
N LEU A 57 5.03 6.07 6.03
CA LEU A 57 5.04 7.36 5.37
C LEU A 57 4.04 8.33 6.03
N GLU A 58 2.86 7.83 6.40
CA GLU A 58 1.84 8.58 7.16
C GLU A 58 2.38 9.03 8.52
N GLN A 59 3.05 8.14 9.26
CA GLN A 59 3.72 8.49 10.52
C GLN A 59 4.83 9.54 10.33
N SER A 60 5.56 9.50 9.21
CA SER A 60 6.58 10.50 8.89
C SER A 60 5.99 11.85 8.48
N LEU A 61 4.75 11.86 7.98
CA LEU A 61 4.03 13.07 7.58
C LEU A 61 3.25 13.69 8.74
N GLN A 62 2.88 12.89 9.74
CA GLN A 62 2.26 13.38 10.97
C GLN A 62 3.32 14.06 11.85
N PRO A 63 3.07 15.29 12.35
CA PRO A 63 3.89 15.86 13.40
C PRO A 63 3.76 14.95 14.63
N GLN A 64 4.90 14.52 15.19
CA GLN A 64 4.90 13.78 16.45
C GLN A 64 4.41 14.71 17.56
N GLU A 65 3.12 14.73 17.84
CA GLU A 65 2.62 15.21 19.13
C GLU A 65 2.97 14.15 20.18
N PRO A 66 3.84 14.45 21.16
CA PRO A 66 4.03 13.56 22.29
C PRO A 66 2.74 13.61 23.13
N ALA A 67 2.12 12.44 23.29
CA ALA A 67 1.07 12.22 24.30
C ALA A 67 1.65 12.28 25.72
#